data_AF-A0A3N2PTL8-F1
#
_entry.id   AF-A0A3N2PTL8-F1
#
_cell.length_a   1.000
_cell.length_b   1.000
_cell.length_c   1.000
_cell.angle_alpha   90.00
_cell.angle_beta   90.00
_cell.angle_gamma   90.00
#
_symmetry.space_group_name_H-M   'P 1'
#
loop_
_entity.id
_entity.type
_entity.pdbx_description
1 polymer ?
#
loop_
_entity_poly.entity_id
_entity_poly.type
_entity_poly.pdbx_seq_one_letter_code
_entity_poly.pdbx_strand_id
1 'polypeptide(L)'
;MAPPSSSRFLDSEAVEFSEYPDKRSYGYTFIFPIGPGNYMWTMNPWIVANASGCQVRKLVGPLLDERAGLGFPLQPEFFEYDSFYPAETVGMAEVRTGSRLIPRKNWEDEGLLNDTIRTLRELAQEGATLIHYNINAAAPDGTPNSAANPAWGDAVIFVITAE
;
A
#
# COMPACT_ATOMS: atom_id res chain seq x y z
N MET A 1 -12.79 -24.72 8.88
CA MET A 1 -12.19 -23.41 9.15
C MET A 1 -12.97 -22.42 8.30
N ALA A 2 -13.65 -21.44 8.89
CA ALA A 2 -14.34 -20.42 8.08
C ALA A 2 -13.30 -19.62 7.30
N PRO A 3 -13.56 -19.21 6.05
CA PRO A 3 -12.67 -18.29 5.35
C PRO A 3 -12.50 -17.03 6.22
N PRO A 4 -11.31 -16.40 6.23
CA PRO A 4 -11.16 -15.13 6.93
C PRO A 4 -12.20 -14.15 6.39
N SER A 5 -12.87 -13.42 7.27
CA SER A 5 -13.75 -12.36 6.83
C SER A 5 -12.93 -11.33 6.07
N SER A 6 -13.51 -10.80 4.99
CA SER A 6 -12.96 -9.70 4.19
C SER A 6 -12.52 -8.51 5.05
N SER A 7 -13.15 -8.30 6.21
CA SER A 7 -12.75 -7.28 7.19
C SER A 7 -11.34 -7.50 7.74
N ARG A 8 -10.94 -8.74 8.04
CA ARG A 8 -9.61 -9.04 8.58
C ARG A 8 -8.51 -8.76 7.56
N PHE A 9 -8.81 -8.97 6.28
CA PHE A 9 -7.91 -8.63 5.19
C PHE A 9 -7.66 -7.11 5.12
N LEU A 10 -8.74 -6.31 5.12
CA LEU A 10 -8.65 -4.84 5.08
C LEU A 10 -7.84 -4.29 6.27
N ASP A 11 -7.97 -4.93 7.43
CA ASP A 11 -7.31 -4.49 8.65
C ASP A 11 -5.81 -4.76 8.65
N SER A 12 -5.38 -5.87 8.04
CA SER A 12 -3.97 -6.25 8.04
C SER A 12 -3.19 -5.62 6.89
N GLU A 13 -3.84 -5.36 5.75
CA GLU A 13 -3.20 -4.83 4.54
C GLU A 13 -2.41 -3.54 4.77
N ALA A 14 -3.05 -2.52 5.35
CA ALA A 14 -2.40 -1.23 5.54
C ALA A 14 -1.25 -1.30 6.54
N VAL A 15 -1.37 -2.16 7.57
CA VAL A 15 -0.33 -2.38 8.58
C VAL A 15 0.89 -3.02 7.95
N GLU A 16 0.70 -4.14 7.26
CA GLU A 16 1.79 -4.85 6.58
C GLU A 16 2.47 -3.94 5.55
N PHE A 17 1.69 -3.21 4.77
CA PHE A 17 2.19 -2.34 3.72
C PHE A 17 3.01 -1.14 4.27
N SER A 18 2.67 -0.68 5.49
CA SER A 18 3.38 0.41 6.17
C SER A 18 4.83 0.08 6.56
N GLU A 19 5.23 -1.20 6.60
CA GLU A 19 6.60 -1.58 6.96
C GLU A 19 7.59 -1.50 5.78
N TYR A 20 7.07 -1.47 4.56
CA TYR A 20 7.85 -1.62 3.34
C TYR A 20 8.58 -0.36 2.83
N PRO A 21 8.18 0.88 3.19
CA PRO A 21 8.98 2.08 2.96
C PRO A 21 10.40 2.01 3.54
N ASP A 22 10.55 1.49 4.76
CA ASP A 22 11.86 1.38 5.43
C ASP A 22 12.73 0.27 4.82
N LYS A 23 12.10 -0.66 4.10
CA LYS A 23 12.76 -1.73 3.33
C LYS A 23 13.19 -1.25 1.93
N ARG A 24 13.16 0.06 1.66
CA ARG A 24 13.54 0.70 0.38
C ARG A 24 12.76 0.17 -0.82
N SER A 25 11.50 -0.17 -0.60
CA SER A 25 10.59 -0.57 -1.68
C SER A 25 9.57 0.53 -1.96
N TYR A 26 9.05 0.50 -3.17
CA TYR A 26 7.95 1.33 -3.63
C TYR A 26 6.94 0.44 -4.36
N GLY A 27 5.66 0.70 -4.18
CA GLY A 27 4.60 0.00 -4.84
C GLY A 27 3.28 0.64 -4.49
N TYR A 28 2.24 0.12 -5.11
CA TYR A 28 0.89 0.46 -4.73
C TYR A 28 -0.04 -0.74 -4.79
N THR A 29 -1.06 -0.67 -3.96
CA THR A 29 -2.16 -1.64 -3.92
C THR A 29 -3.45 -0.95 -4.29
N PHE A 30 -4.38 -1.73 -4.84
CA PHE A 30 -5.76 -1.32 -4.97
C PHE A 30 -6.64 -2.20 -4.10
N ILE A 31 -7.64 -1.59 -3.48
CA ILE A 31 -8.77 -2.28 -2.86
C ILE A 31 -10.03 -1.80 -3.58
N PHE A 32 -10.61 -2.68 -4.39
CA PHE A 32 -11.85 -2.42 -5.11
C PHE A 32 -13.02 -3.10 -4.40
N PRO A 33 -14.11 -2.40 -4.08
CA PRO A 33 -15.35 -3.04 -3.70
C PRO A 33 -15.96 -3.75 -4.93
N ILE A 34 -16.22 -5.05 -4.81
CA ILE A 34 -16.79 -5.88 -5.90
C ILE A 34 -18.18 -6.45 -5.55
N GLY A 35 -18.76 -5.95 -4.47
CA GLY A 35 -20.07 -6.33 -3.96
C GLY A 35 -20.15 -6.15 -2.44
N PRO A 36 -21.35 -6.27 -1.83
CA PRO A 36 -21.51 -6.07 -0.39
C PRO A 36 -20.56 -6.97 0.42
N GLY A 37 -19.65 -6.35 1.17
CA GLY A 37 -18.66 -7.04 2.00
C GLY A 37 -17.59 -7.84 1.23
N ASN A 38 -17.47 -7.66 -0.08
CA ASN A 38 -16.50 -8.36 -0.93
C ASN A 38 -15.56 -7.36 -1.60
N TYR A 39 -14.26 -7.66 -1.57
CA TYR A 39 -13.22 -6.78 -2.10
C TYR A 39 -12.28 -7.55 -3.00
N MET A 40 -11.85 -6.92 -4.08
CA MET A 40 -10.71 -7.36 -4.88
C MET A 40 -9.51 -6.53 -4.45
N TRP A 41 -8.42 -7.22 -4.14
CA TRP A 41 -7.14 -6.59 -3.87
C TRP A 41 -6.14 -6.95 -4.95
N THR A 42 -5.44 -5.94 -5.46
CA THR A 42 -4.36 -6.11 -6.44
C THR A 42 -3.15 -5.30 -6.03
N MET A 43 -1.97 -5.70 -6.50
CA MET A 43 -0.71 -5.08 -6.11
C MET A 43 0.29 -5.15 -7.25
N ASN A 44 0.25 -4.13 -8.10
CA ASN A 44 1.02 -4.08 -9.33
C ASN A 44 1.36 -2.61 -9.60
N PRO A 45 2.62 -2.16 -9.58
CA PRO A 45 3.85 -2.89 -9.31
C PRO A 45 4.27 -2.83 -7.83
N TRP A 46 5.13 -3.79 -7.46
CA TRP A 46 6.01 -3.68 -6.31
C TRP A 46 7.46 -3.70 -6.79
N ILE A 47 8.18 -2.64 -6.47
CA ILE A 47 9.50 -2.35 -7.00
C ILE A 47 10.48 -2.20 -5.85
N VAL A 48 11.63 -2.85 -6.00
CA VAL A 48 12.78 -2.66 -5.10
C VAL A 48 13.96 -2.29 -5.97
N ALA A 49 14.39 -1.03 -5.91
CA ALA A 49 15.49 -0.55 -6.72
C ALA A 49 16.81 -1.23 -6.29
N ASN A 50 17.67 -1.54 -7.27
CA ASN A 50 18.99 -2.16 -7.06
C ASN A 50 18.94 -3.51 -6.31
N ALA A 51 17.86 -4.28 -6.50
CA ALA A 51 17.70 -5.61 -5.93
C ALA A 51 17.51 -6.66 -7.03
N SER A 52 18.16 -7.82 -6.86
CA SER A 52 17.89 -9.02 -7.65
C SER A 52 16.53 -9.63 -7.29
N GLY A 53 15.96 -10.42 -8.17
CA GLY A 53 14.73 -11.16 -7.92
C GLY A 53 14.83 -12.11 -6.72
N CYS A 54 16.04 -12.61 -6.40
CA CYS A 54 16.26 -13.40 -5.18
C CYS A 54 16.07 -12.54 -3.92
N GLN A 55 16.62 -11.32 -3.91
CA GLN A 55 16.44 -10.37 -2.80
C GLN A 55 14.98 -9.94 -2.67
N VAL A 56 14.29 -9.68 -3.79
CA VAL A 56 12.86 -9.35 -3.77
C VAL A 56 12.02 -10.50 -3.24
N ARG A 57 12.23 -11.73 -3.72
CA ARG A 57 11.53 -12.94 -3.21
C ARG A 57 11.72 -13.12 -1.71
N LYS A 58 12.94 -12.93 -1.21
CA LYS A 58 13.24 -13.01 0.22
C LYS A 58 12.52 -11.90 1.00
N LEU A 59 12.43 -10.70 0.44
CA LEU A 59 11.78 -9.55 1.06
C LEU A 59 10.27 -9.74 1.23
N VAL A 60 9.60 -10.27 0.20
CA VAL A 60 8.14 -10.44 0.20
C VAL A 60 7.68 -11.81 0.70
N GLY A 61 8.57 -12.79 0.81
CA GLY A 61 8.25 -14.16 1.26
C GLY A 61 7.37 -14.22 2.50
N PRO A 62 7.69 -13.52 3.61
CA PRO A 62 6.86 -13.52 4.81
C PRO A 62 5.41 -13.06 4.57
N LEU A 63 5.22 -12.03 3.74
CA LEU A 63 3.89 -11.56 3.35
C LEU A 63 3.14 -12.65 2.56
N LEU A 64 3.79 -13.31 1.60
CA LEU A 64 3.16 -14.37 0.82
C LEU A 64 2.76 -15.57 1.70
N ASP A 65 3.59 -15.94 2.66
CA ASP A 65 3.32 -17.03 3.61
C ASP A 65 2.15 -16.68 4.53
N GLU A 66 2.08 -15.45 5.04
CA GLU A 66 0.97 -14.98 5.85
C GLU A 66 -0.35 -15.02 5.07
N ARG A 67 -0.35 -14.50 3.84
CA ARG A 67 -1.55 -14.52 2.97
C ARG A 67 -1.99 -15.94 2.64
N ALA A 68 -1.05 -16.85 2.36
CA ALA A 68 -1.35 -18.26 2.17
C ALA A 68 -1.93 -18.90 3.45
N GLY A 69 -1.41 -18.57 4.63
CA GLY A 69 -1.93 -19.02 5.93
C GLY A 69 -3.35 -18.52 6.23
N LEU A 70 -3.72 -17.36 5.69
CA LEU A 70 -5.10 -16.84 5.70
C LEU A 70 -5.98 -17.47 4.58
N GLY A 71 -5.48 -18.42 3.79
CA GLY A 71 -6.25 -19.01 2.70
C GLY A 71 -6.39 -18.11 1.47
N PHE A 72 -5.52 -17.11 1.32
CA PHE A 72 -5.42 -16.24 0.16
C PHE A 72 -4.03 -16.33 -0.49
N PRO A 73 -3.66 -17.48 -1.06
CA PRO A 73 -2.34 -17.65 -1.65
C PRO A 73 -2.15 -16.73 -2.86
N LEU A 74 -1.11 -15.91 -2.82
CA LEU A 74 -0.73 -15.02 -3.91
C LEU A 74 0.25 -15.72 -4.85
N GLN A 75 0.13 -15.46 -6.15
CA GLN A 75 1.06 -15.96 -7.18
C GLN A 75 1.73 -14.77 -7.91
N PRO A 76 2.64 -14.05 -7.24
CA PRO A 76 3.32 -12.93 -7.88
C PRO A 76 4.30 -13.42 -8.96
N GLU A 77 4.35 -12.67 -10.05
CA GLU A 77 5.42 -12.80 -11.05
C GLU A 77 6.63 -11.95 -10.62
N PHE A 78 7.81 -12.55 -10.67
CA PHE A 78 9.06 -11.86 -10.36
C PHE A 78 9.90 -11.71 -11.62
N PHE A 79 10.25 -10.48 -11.94
CA PHE A 79 11.11 -10.13 -13.07
C PHE A 79 12.06 -9.00 -12.69
N GLU A 80 13.11 -8.85 -13.49
CA GLU A 80 14.12 -7.79 -13.35
C GLU A 80 14.13 -6.96 -14.64
N TYR A 81 14.38 -5.66 -14.51
CA TYR A 81 14.56 -4.76 -15.65
C TYR A 81 15.87 -4.00 -15.50
N ASP A 82 16.54 -3.76 -16.63
CA ASP A 82 17.77 -2.96 -16.67
C ASP A 82 17.50 -1.45 -16.49
N SER A 83 16.24 -1.01 -16.69
CA SER A 83 15.84 0.40 -16.56
C SER A 83 14.42 0.57 -16.03
N PHE A 84 14.16 1.72 -15.40
CA PHE A 84 12.89 2.05 -14.73
C PHE A 84 11.96 2.83 -15.67
N TYR A 85 11.29 2.15 -16.60
CA TYR A 85 10.26 2.77 -17.46
C TYR A 85 9.10 1.82 -17.79
N PRO A 86 8.22 1.49 -16.83
CA PRO A 86 6.96 0.83 -17.15
C PRO A 86 5.96 1.84 -17.74
N ALA A 87 5.22 1.43 -18.77
CA ALA A 87 4.07 2.17 -19.27
C ALA A 87 2.81 1.74 -18.50
N GLU A 88 2.04 2.71 -18.01
CA GLU A 88 0.79 2.47 -17.29
C GLU A 88 -0.28 3.47 -17.74
N THR A 89 -1.52 3.00 -17.90
CA THR A 89 -2.68 3.86 -18.11
C THR A 89 -3.20 4.33 -16.75
N VAL A 90 -3.14 5.65 -16.51
CA VAL A 90 -3.57 6.25 -15.24
C VAL A 90 -4.63 7.32 -15.44
N GLY A 91 -5.56 7.40 -14.49
CA GLY A 91 -6.61 8.41 -14.46
C GLY A 91 -7.78 8.16 -15.40
N MET A 92 -8.96 8.67 -15.01
CA MET A 92 -10.19 8.70 -15.81
C MET A 92 -10.87 10.05 -15.57
N ALA A 93 -11.49 10.62 -16.60
CA ALA A 93 -12.05 11.98 -16.51
C ALA A 93 -13.28 12.06 -15.58
N GLU A 94 -13.95 10.93 -15.38
CA GLU A 94 -15.19 10.81 -14.64
C GLU A 94 -15.00 10.48 -13.16
N VAL A 95 -13.76 10.18 -12.74
CA VAL A 95 -13.46 9.73 -11.37
C VAL A 95 -13.15 10.92 -10.47
N ARG A 96 -13.80 10.97 -9.31
CA ARG A 96 -13.50 11.95 -8.26
C ARG A 96 -12.49 11.33 -7.32
N THR A 97 -11.43 12.07 -7.00
CA THR A 97 -10.39 11.58 -6.10
C THR A 97 -10.21 12.48 -4.89
N GLY A 98 -10.01 11.84 -3.73
CA GLY A 98 -9.49 12.45 -2.51
C GLY A 98 -8.17 11.79 -2.12
N SER A 99 -7.32 12.46 -1.35
CA SER A 99 -6.06 11.86 -0.94
C SER A 99 -5.57 12.29 0.45
N ARG A 100 -4.72 11.46 1.05
CA ARG A 100 -4.15 11.70 2.37
C ARG A 100 -2.76 11.09 2.52
N LEU A 101 -1.82 11.87 3.08
CA LEU A 101 -0.57 11.36 3.62
C LEU A 101 -0.82 10.85 5.04
N ILE A 102 -0.50 9.58 5.29
CA ILE A 102 -0.59 8.96 6.62
C ILE A 102 0.83 8.93 7.22
N PRO A 103 1.08 9.71 8.28
CA PRO A 103 2.40 9.83 8.87
C PRO A 103 2.77 8.60 9.71
N ARG A 104 4.07 8.44 10.00
CA ARG A 104 4.61 7.30 10.75
C ARG A 104 3.92 7.06 12.10
N LYS A 105 3.64 8.13 12.84
CA LYS A 105 2.95 8.06 14.14
C LYS A 105 1.62 7.31 14.11
N ASN A 106 0.92 7.29 12.97
CA ASN A 106 -0.34 6.58 12.84
C ASN A 106 -0.17 5.05 12.90
N TRP A 107 1.05 4.54 12.70
CA TRP A 107 1.38 3.13 12.73
C TRP A 107 2.05 2.71 14.04
N GLU A 108 2.58 3.68 14.79
CA GLU A 108 3.30 3.45 16.06
C GLU A 108 2.42 3.66 17.29
N ASP A 109 1.45 4.58 17.23
CA ASP A 109 0.48 4.82 18.30
C ASP A 109 -0.76 3.93 18.11
N GLU A 110 -1.08 3.13 19.13
CA GLU A 110 -2.18 2.16 19.06
C GLU A 110 -3.54 2.82 18.83
N GLY A 111 -3.78 4.00 19.42
CA GLY A 111 -5.03 4.74 19.23
C GLY A 111 -5.18 5.23 17.80
N LEU A 112 -4.13 5.88 17.27
CA LEU A 112 -4.12 6.37 15.89
C LEU A 112 -4.16 5.23 14.87
N LEU A 113 -3.53 4.10 15.17
CA LEU A 113 -3.56 2.90 14.33
C LEU A 113 -4.98 2.39 14.18
N ASN A 114 -5.68 2.20 15.30
CA ASN A 114 -7.06 1.73 15.32
C ASN A 114 -7.99 2.69 14.58
N ASP A 115 -7.85 4.00 14.79
CA ASP A 115 -8.63 5.02 14.10
C ASP A 115 -8.34 5.05 12.59
N THR A 116 -7.08 4.86 12.19
CA THR A 116 -6.66 4.81 10.79
C THR A 116 -7.27 3.60 10.09
N ILE A 117 -7.10 2.40 10.66
CA ILE A 117 -7.65 1.16 10.10
C ILE A 117 -9.17 1.24 9.99
N ARG A 118 -9.85 1.71 11.04
CA ARG A 118 -11.31 1.90 11.02
C ARG A 118 -11.74 2.81 9.88
N THR A 119 -11.09 3.96 9.73
CA THR A 119 -11.43 4.95 8.71
C THR A 119 -11.27 4.39 7.29
N LEU A 120 -10.14 3.70 7.01
CA LEU A 120 -9.92 3.08 5.70
C LEU A 120 -10.97 2.00 5.42
N ARG A 121 -11.31 1.18 6.42
CA ARG A 121 -12.35 0.16 6.29
C ARG A 121 -13.72 0.76 5.98
N GLU A 122 -14.11 1.82 6.69
CA GLU A 122 -15.39 2.51 6.48
C GLU A 122 -15.48 3.09 5.07
N LEU A 123 -14.43 3.74 4.57
CA LEU A 123 -14.38 4.24 3.19
C LEU A 123 -14.56 3.12 2.16
N ALA A 124 -13.86 1.99 2.34
CA ALA A 124 -14.03 0.84 1.44
C ALA A 124 -15.46 0.26 1.53
N GLN A 125 -16.07 0.23 2.72
CA GLN A 125 -17.44 -0.24 2.94
C GLN A 125 -18.50 0.69 2.31
N GLU A 126 -18.21 1.99 2.25
CA GLU A 126 -19.07 3.00 1.60
C GLU A 126 -18.97 2.95 0.07
N GLY A 127 -18.01 2.21 -0.48
CA GLY A 127 -17.86 1.96 -1.91
C GLY A 127 -16.68 2.67 -2.55
N ALA A 128 -15.84 3.36 -1.78
CA ALA A 128 -14.63 3.97 -2.29
C ALA A 128 -13.63 2.89 -2.74
N THR A 129 -13.01 3.11 -3.89
CA THR A 129 -11.76 2.41 -4.23
C THR A 129 -10.63 3.05 -3.44
N LEU A 130 -9.81 2.24 -2.78
CA LEU A 130 -8.60 2.71 -2.11
C LEU A 130 -7.38 2.36 -2.93
N ILE A 131 -6.48 3.32 -3.10
CA ILE A 131 -5.16 3.13 -3.68
C ILE A 131 -4.15 3.49 -2.60
N HIS A 132 -3.38 2.53 -2.13
CA HIS A 132 -2.34 2.79 -1.14
C HIS A 132 -0.99 2.78 -1.84
N TYR A 133 -0.21 3.84 -1.69
CA TYR A 133 1.20 3.88 -2.07
C TYR A 133 2.04 3.79 -0.82
N ASN A 134 3.02 2.90 -0.78
CA ASN A 134 4.03 2.94 0.26
C ASN A 134 5.12 3.93 -0.18
N ILE A 135 5.42 4.90 0.68
CA ILE A 135 6.30 6.00 0.34
C ILE A 135 7.30 6.21 1.47
N ASN A 136 8.56 6.37 1.11
CA ASN A 136 9.58 6.94 1.98
C ASN A 136 10.08 8.22 1.31
N ALA A 137 9.52 9.36 1.73
CA ALA A 137 9.87 10.68 1.18
C ALA A 137 10.72 11.50 2.17
N ALA A 138 11.37 10.83 3.13
CA ALA A 138 12.37 11.47 3.97
C ALA A 138 13.49 12.06 3.09
N ALA A 139 13.77 13.35 3.28
CA ALA A 139 14.79 14.04 2.52
C ALA A 139 16.18 13.48 2.88
N PRO A 140 17.03 13.12 1.90
CA PRO A 140 18.42 12.78 2.16
C PRO A 140 19.18 13.93 2.84
N ASP A 141 20.24 13.58 3.57
CA ASP A 141 21.14 14.56 4.17
C ASP A 141 21.68 15.56 3.12
N GLY A 142 21.67 16.84 3.46
CA GLY A 142 22.12 17.91 2.57
C GLY A 142 21.11 18.35 1.51
N THR A 143 19.87 17.85 1.55
CA THR A 143 18.78 18.34 0.68
C THR A 143 18.52 19.85 0.93
N PRO A 144 18.52 20.71 -0.11
CA PRO A 144 18.20 22.13 0.04
C PRO A 144 16.77 22.37 0.53
N ASN A 145 16.53 23.52 1.13
CA ASN A 145 15.18 23.94 1.50
C ASN A 145 14.27 23.99 0.25
N SER A 146 13.05 23.49 0.40
CA SER A 146 12.04 23.51 -0.66
C SER A 146 10.69 23.96 -0.11
N ALA A 147 9.76 24.26 -1.00
CA ALA A 147 8.36 24.54 -0.65
C ALA A 147 7.51 23.26 -0.52
N ALA A 148 8.14 22.08 -0.49
CA ALA A 148 7.42 20.82 -0.32
C ALA A 148 6.69 20.82 1.03
N ASN A 149 5.46 20.29 1.04
CA ASN A 149 4.70 20.13 2.26
C ASN A 149 5.51 19.27 3.26
N PRO A 150 5.81 19.77 4.47
CA PRO A 150 6.60 19.03 5.46
C PRO A 150 6.03 17.65 5.82
N ALA A 151 4.73 17.44 5.65
CA ALA A 151 4.08 16.14 5.89
C ALA A 151 4.64 15.01 5.01
N TRP A 152 5.26 15.32 3.86
CA TRP A 152 5.91 14.31 3.02
C TRP A 152 7.07 13.62 3.73
N GLY A 153 7.85 14.34 4.53
CA GLY A 153 9.04 13.78 5.18
C GLY A 153 8.75 12.65 6.17
N ASP A 154 7.53 12.60 6.70
CA ASP A 154 7.08 11.62 7.69
C ASP A 154 6.00 10.66 7.15
N ALA A 155 5.58 10.83 5.89
CA ALA A 155 4.57 9.98 5.29
C ALA A 155 5.10 8.56 5.06
N VAL A 156 4.29 7.56 5.44
CA VAL A 156 4.59 6.13 5.24
C VAL A 156 3.67 5.54 4.17
N ILE A 157 2.40 5.94 4.20
CA ILE A 157 1.43 5.59 3.17
C ILE A 157 0.80 6.87 2.61
N PHE A 158 0.68 6.94 1.28
CA PHE A 158 -0.17 7.90 0.61
C PHE A 158 -1.42 7.17 0.10
N VAL A 159 -2.58 7.56 0.60
CA VAL A 159 -3.86 6.98 0.23
C VAL A 159 -4.54 7.89 -0.78
N ILE A 160 -5.02 7.29 -1.86
CA ILE A 160 -6.00 7.91 -2.76
C ILE A 160 -7.31 7.16 -2.59
N THR A 161 -8.39 7.91 -2.52
CA THR A 161 -9.77 7.42 -2.58
C THR A 161 -10.34 7.80 -3.93
N ALA A 162 -11.11 6.90 -4.55
CA ALA A 162 -11.70 7.12 -5.86
C ALA A 162 -13.14 6.60 -5.93
N GLU A 163 -14.02 7.40 -6.53
CA GLU A 163 -15.45 7.14 -6.75
C GLU A 163 -15.92 7.63 -8.13
#